data_AF-I3Z8Y4-F1
#
_entry.id   AF-I3Z8Y4-F1
#
_cell.length_a   1.000
_cell.length_b   1.000
_cell.length_c   1.000
_cell.angle_alpha   90.00
_cell.angle_beta   90.00
_cell.angle_gamma   90.00
#
_symmetry.space_group_name_H-M   'P 1'
#
loop_
_entity.id
_entity.type
_entity.pdbx_description
1 polymer ?
#
loop_
_entity_poly.entity_id
_entity_poly.type
_entity_poly.pdbx_seq_one_letter_code
_entity_poly.pdbx_strand_id
1 'polypeptide(L)' 'MKFFYLSSVLNADGFYQVHERDCTNIPDPLERDYLGPFNNGEEALRKAKSMNPDAITCSECCTKKGIHSKTDKK' A
#
# COMPACT_ATOMS: atom_id res chain seq x y z
N MET A 1 6.53 -10.83 -7.08
CA MET A 1 5.06 -10.76 -6.89
C MET A 1 4.78 -10.85 -5.40
N LYS A 2 3.88 -10.00 -4.89
CA LYS A 2 3.56 -9.84 -3.46
C LYS A 2 2.05 -9.77 -3.29
N PHE A 3 1.55 -10.13 -2.12
CA PHE A 3 0.12 -10.09 -1.80
C PHE A 3 -0.24 -8.76 -1.18
N PHE A 4 -1.26 -8.10 -1.73
CA PHE A 4 -1.70 -6.78 -1.29
C PHE A 4 -3.11 -6.82 -0.72
N TYR A 5 -3.33 -5.92 0.24
CA TYR A 5 -4.57 -5.76 0.97
C TYR A 5 -4.92 -4.27 1.03
N LEU A 6 -6.21 -3.94 0.97
CA LEU A 6 -6.75 -2.62 1.22
C LEU A 6 -7.22 -2.56 2.67
N SER A 7 -6.76 -1.59 3.43
CA SER A 7 -7.29 -1.31 4.75
C SER A 7 -8.75 -0.90 4.65
N SER A 8 -9.61 -1.49 5.48
CA SER A 8 -11.00 -1.08 5.67
C SER A 8 -11.13 0.01 6.74
N VAL A 9 -10.01 0.37 7.39
CA VAL A 9 -9.88 1.50 8.33
C VAL A 9 -9.04 2.63 7.72
N LEU A 10 -9.42 3.86 8.05
CA LEU A 10 -8.69 5.05 7.64
C LEU A 10 -7.41 5.20 8.47
N ASN A 11 -6.35 5.69 7.83
CA ASN A 11 -5.14 6.10 8.55
C ASN A 11 -5.36 7.44 9.31
N ALA A 12 -4.33 7.92 10.00
CA ALA A 12 -4.38 9.20 10.72
C ALA A 12 -4.72 10.41 9.82
N ASP A 13 -4.41 10.32 8.52
CA ASP A 13 -4.71 11.35 7.52
C ASP A 13 -6.10 11.20 6.88
N GLY A 14 -6.88 10.18 7.26
CA GLY A 14 -8.23 9.96 6.75
C GLY A 14 -8.30 9.21 5.41
N PHE A 15 -7.30 8.42 5.03
CA PHE A 15 -7.26 7.66 3.79
C PHE A 15 -7.22 6.14 4.02
N TYR A 16 -7.86 5.38 3.12
CA TYR A 16 -7.70 3.93 3.06
C TYR A 16 -6.36 3.58 2.41
N GLN A 17 -5.53 2.78 3.09
CA GLN A 17 -4.19 2.47 2.61
C GLN A 17 -4.08 1.06 2.06
N VAL A 18 -3.33 0.91 0.96
CA VAL A 18 -2.92 -0.37 0.41
C VAL A 18 -1.61 -0.81 1.05
N HIS A 19 -1.61 -2.01 1.62
CA HIS A 19 -0.48 -2.63 2.28
C HIS A 19 -0.09 -3.95 1.63
N GLU A 20 1.20 -4.28 1.68
CA GLU A 20 1.70 -5.64 1.47
C GLU A 20 1.45 -6.49 2.72
N ARG A 21 1.22 -7.80 2.54
CA ARG A 21 1.06 -8.78 3.62
C ARG A 21 2.06 -8.64 4.77
N ASP A 22 3.32 -8.37 4.45
CA ASP A 22 4.45 -8.39 5.38
C ASP A 22 4.77 -6.96 5.91
N CYS A 23 3.89 -5.99 5.70
CA CYS A 23 4.02 -4.63 6.26
C CYS A 23 3.80 -4.65 7.77
N THR A 24 4.65 -3.96 8.52
CA THR A 24 4.52 -3.82 9.99
C THR A 24 3.28 -3.02 10.43
N ASN A 25 2.78 -2.15 9.55
CA ASN A 25 1.63 -1.28 9.82
C ASN A 25 0.35 -1.79 9.13
N ILE A 26 0.34 -3.03 8.65
CA ILE A 26 -0.88 -3.60 8.06
C ILE A 26 -1.94 -3.76 9.16
N PRO A 27 -3.20 -3.36 8.92
CA PRO A 27 -4.29 -3.58 9.86
C PRO A 27 -4.59 -5.06 10.09
N ASP A 28 -5.44 -5.32 11.09
CA ASP A 28 -5.90 -6.66 11.44
C ASP A 28 -6.52 -7.39 10.22
N PRO A 29 -6.39 -8.73 10.11
CA PRO A 29 -7.06 -9.49 9.07
C PRO A 29 -8.56 -9.24 8.90
N LEU A 30 -9.27 -8.83 9.97
CA LEU A 30 -10.69 -8.47 9.92
C LEU A 30 -10.96 -7.06 9.38
N GLU A 31 -9.95 -6.19 9.36
CA GLU A 31 -10.03 -4.78 8.95
C GLU A 31 -9.32 -4.55 7.61
N ARG A 32 -9.23 -5.58 6.77
CA ARG A 32 -8.60 -5.49 5.46
C ARG A 32 -9.21 -6.40 4.41
N ASP A 33 -9.29 -5.88 3.20
CA ASP A 33 -9.79 -6.59 2.03
C ASP A 33 -8.62 -7.08 1.17
N TYR A 34 -8.65 -8.36 0.80
CA TYR A 34 -7.62 -8.92 -0.08
C TYR A 34 -7.81 -8.43 -1.52
N LEU A 35 -6.78 -7.75 -2.06
CA LEU A 35 -6.82 -7.22 -3.42
C LEU A 35 -6.31 -8.23 -4.46
N GLY A 36 -5.33 -9.05 -4.08
CA GLY A 36 -4.68 -9.99 -4.99
C GLY A 36 -3.15 -9.92 -5.00
N PRO A 37 -2.50 -10.79 -5.80
CA PRO A 37 -1.08 -10.73 -6.05
C PRO A 37 -0.76 -9.68 -7.12
N PHE A 38 0.20 -8.79 -6.83
CA PHE A 38 0.68 -7.77 -7.77
C PHE A 38 2.20 -7.66 -7.75
N ASN A 39 2.80 -6.95 -8.71
CA ASN A 39 4.25 -6.72 -8.73
C ASN A 39 4.68 -5.61 -7.77
N ASN A 40 3.80 -4.63 -7.53
CA ASN A 40 4.07 -3.46 -6.71
C ASN A 40 2.76 -2.86 -6.17
N GLY A 41 2.89 -1.93 -5.23
CA GLY A 41 1.73 -1.27 -4.61
C GLY A 41 0.92 -0.39 -5.57
N GLU A 42 1.52 0.15 -6.63
CA GLU A 42 0.79 0.99 -7.61
C GLU A 42 -0.20 0.16 -8.44
N GLU A 43 0.18 -1.07 -8.82
CA GLU A 43 -0.73 -2.01 -9.49
C GLU A 43 -1.90 -2.38 -8.58
N ALA A 44 -1.60 -2.71 -7.31
CA ALA A 44 -2.61 -3.00 -6.30
C ALA A 44 -3.54 -1.78 -6.06
N LEU A 45 -2.98 -0.57 -6.06
CA LEU A 45 -3.73 0.68 -5.88
C LEU A 45 -4.76 0.88 -6.99
N ARG A 46 -4.45 0.55 -8.24
CA ARG A 46 -5.43 0.65 -9.34
C ARG A 46 -6.68 -0.19 -9.06
N LYS A 47 -6.48 -1.40 -8.51
CA LYS A 47 -7.60 -2.26 -8.08
C LYS A 47 -8.32 -1.68 -6.87
N ALA A 48 -7.58 -1.20 -5.87
CA ALA A 48 -8.15 -0.56 -4.68
C ALA A 48 -9.01 0.66 -5.03
N LYS A 49 -8.59 1.49 -5.98
CA LYS A 49 -9.34 2.67 -6.44
C LYS A 49 -10.67 2.35 -7.11
N SER A 50 -10.82 1.14 -7.65
CA SER A 50 -12.11 0.67 -8.14
C SER A 50 -13.11 0.37 -7.01
N MET A 51 -12.62 0.16 -5.79
CA MET A 51 -13.43 -0.10 -4.59
C MET A 51 -13.61 1.19 -3.77
N ASN A 52 -12.51 1.89 -3.50
CA ASN A 52 -12.45 3.13 -2.74
C ASN A 52 -11.62 4.16 -3.53
N PRO A 53 -12.25 5.17 -4.17
CA PRO A 53 -11.55 6.15 -5.01
C PRO A 53 -10.43 6.91 -4.27
N ASP A 54 -10.62 7.14 -2.97
CA ASP A 54 -9.68 7.83 -2.09
C ASP A 54 -8.59 6.91 -1.51
N ALA A 55 -8.50 5.66 -1.98
CA ALA A 55 -7.43 4.77 -1.57
C ALA A 55 -6.06 5.33 -1.98
N ILE A 56 -5.07 5.14 -1.12
CA ILE A 56 -3.66 5.51 -1.33
C ILE A 56 -2.75 4.30 -1.05
N THR A 57 -1.47 4.40 -1.39
CA THR A 57 -0.49 3.36 -1.04
C THR A 57 0.18 3.68 0.29
N CYS A 58 0.51 2.64 1.07
CA CYS A 58 1.31 2.79 2.27
C CYS A 58 2.75 3.20 1.92
N SER A 59 3.23 4.31 2.49
CA SER A 59 4.59 4.81 2.27
C SER A 59 5.69 3.87 2.79
N GLU A 60 5.38 2.95 3.70
CA GLU A 60 6.38 2.06 4.29
C GLU A 60 6.63 0.81 3.41
N CYS A 61 5.57 0.12 2.99
CA CYS A 61 5.71 -1.14 2.24
C CYS A 61 5.50 -1.00 0.73
N CYS A 62 4.80 0.04 0.27
CA CYS A 62 4.49 0.23 -1.15
C CYS A 62 5.42 1.24 -1.83
N THR A 63 6.25 1.97 -1.07
CA THR A 63 7.34 2.74 -1.66
C THR A 63 8.34 1.78 -2.29
N LYS A 64 8.56 1.94 -3.59
CA LYS A 64 9.60 1.20 -4.31
C LYS A 64 10.93 1.54 -3.64
N LYS A 65 11.47 0.65 -2.80
CA LYS A 65 12.91 0.64 -2.49
C LYS A 65 13.68 0.20 -3.76
N GLY A 66 13.53 0.95 -4.84
CA GLY A 66 14.49 1.00 -5.90
C GLY A 66 15.56 1.99 -5.47
N ILE A 67 16.63 1.47 -4.87
CA ILE A 67 18.01 1.87 -5.17
C ILE A 67 18.12 3.26 -5.86
N HIS A 68 18.11 4.36 -5.09
CA HIS A 68 18.86 5.62 -5.31
C HIS A 68 18.33 6.72 -4.37
N SER A 69 18.75 6.64 -3.11
CA SER A 69 19.01 7.84 -2.30
C SER A 69 20.51 7.93 -2.11
N LYS A 70 21.26 8.13 -3.21
CA LYS A 70 22.53 8.84 -3.08
C LYS A 70 22.21 10.31 -3.23
N THR A 71 22.39 11.00 -2.12
CA THR A 71 22.53 12.45 -2.04
C THR A 71 23.59 12.94 -3.02
N ASP A 72 23.19 13.54 -4.13
CA ASP A 72 24.06 14.47 -4.86
C ASP A 72 23.73 15.89 -4.36
N LYS A 73 24.33 16.25 -3.22
CA LYS A 73 24.61 17.66 -2.93
C LYS A 73 25.81 18.04 -3.79
N LYS A 74 25.62 18.95 -4.75
CA LYS A 74 26.69 19.76 -5.33
C LYS A 74 26.32 21.22 -5.18
#